data_AF-A0A935DQP9-F1
#
_entry.id   AF-A0A935DQP9-F1
#
_cell.length_a   1.000
_cell.length_b   1.000
_cell.length_c   1.000
_cell.angle_alpha   90.00
_cell.angle_beta   90.00
_cell.angle_gamma   90.00
#
_symmetry.space_group_name_H-M   'P 1'
#
loop_
_entity.id
_entity.type
_entity.pdbx_description
1 polymer ?
#
loop_
_entity_poly.entity_id
_entity_poly.type
_entity_poly.pdbx_seq_one_letter_code
_entity_poly.pdbx_strand_id
1 'polypeptide(L)'
;MGIIIALFHDVGYLRKSSESERANGAEFTSVHVSRGAAFLEDYLPKIGLARWVPIATEVIHYTGYERAFDAISAPDPRDHKLGHLVGTADLLAQMADRCYLEKCRDRLYAEFVLGGVALPMSTTGAVNVKYASGLDLLRQTPQFMAAMRSSRLEAGFDHAYRYLDILYDGRNPYIEAIDRNVQYLQQILRSENWRLLRRQPPVFAALADPMANTRTLMVGAIKKAWG
;
A
#
# COMPACT_ATOMS: atom_id res chain seq x y z
N MET A 1 14.57 -8.09 13.59
CA MET A 1 14.34 -7.85 12.15
C MET A 1 12.98 -7.27 11.84
N GLY A 2 11.87 -7.87 12.32
CA GLY A 2 10.52 -7.37 12.05
C GLY A 2 10.31 -5.88 12.22
N ILE A 3 10.83 -5.28 13.31
CA ILE A 3 10.75 -3.83 13.55
C ILE A 3 11.43 -3.01 12.44
N ILE A 4 12.63 -3.41 12.01
CA ILE A 4 13.37 -2.70 10.96
C ILE A 4 12.60 -2.78 9.65
N ILE A 5 12.11 -3.96 9.28
CA ILE A 5 11.32 -4.14 8.06
C ILE A 5 10.04 -3.31 8.14
N ALA A 6 9.32 -3.35 9.27
CA ALA A 6 8.12 -2.53 9.46
C ALA A 6 8.40 -1.01 9.31
N LEU A 7 9.54 -0.52 9.80
CA LEU A 7 9.93 0.88 9.65
C LEU A 7 10.30 1.27 8.20
N PHE A 8 10.84 0.32 7.42
CA PHE A 8 11.41 0.61 6.10
C PHE A 8 10.67 -0.05 4.94
N HIS A 9 9.55 -0.74 5.15
CA HIS A 9 8.86 -1.47 4.08
C HIS A 9 8.46 -0.57 2.90
N ASP A 10 8.07 0.67 3.18
CA ASP A 10 7.72 1.69 2.20
C ASP A 10 8.87 2.65 1.82
N VAL A 11 10.09 2.42 2.31
CA VAL A 11 11.23 3.33 2.06
C VAL A 11 11.53 3.48 0.57
N GLY A 12 11.18 2.49 -0.24
CA GLY A 12 11.39 2.53 -1.68
C GLY A 12 10.54 3.55 -2.43
N TYR A 13 9.52 4.15 -1.82
CA TYR A 13 8.84 5.33 -2.38
C TYR A 13 9.71 6.59 -2.33
N LEU A 14 10.75 6.62 -1.48
CA LEU A 14 11.66 7.75 -1.43
C LEU A 14 12.47 7.86 -2.73
N ARG A 15 12.50 9.08 -3.26
CA ARG A 15 13.35 9.46 -4.38
C ARG A 15 14.79 9.65 -3.91
N LYS A 16 15.74 9.18 -4.71
CA LYS A 16 17.16 9.51 -4.56
C LYS A 16 17.45 10.85 -5.22
N SER A 17 18.45 11.58 -4.74
CA SER A 17 18.85 12.87 -5.33
C SER A 17 19.28 12.76 -6.80
N SER A 18 19.70 11.58 -7.24
CA SER A 18 20.05 11.27 -8.63
C SER A 18 18.85 11.06 -9.55
N GLU A 19 17.64 10.88 -9.00
CA GLU A 19 16.39 10.59 -9.74
C GLU A 19 15.61 11.89 -9.93
N SER A 20 16.21 12.81 -10.69
CA SER A 20 15.65 14.15 -10.96
C SER A 20 14.52 14.12 -11.99
N GLU A 21 14.49 13.08 -12.83
CA GLU A 21 13.47 12.83 -13.84
C GLU A 21 12.13 12.35 -13.27
N ARG A 22 12.13 11.82 -12.04
CA ARG A 22 10.93 11.44 -11.30
C ARG A 22 10.47 12.63 -10.48
N ALA A 23 9.23 13.04 -10.62
CA ALA A 23 8.66 14.17 -9.90
C ALA A 23 8.06 13.74 -8.56
N ASN A 24 7.59 12.50 -8.43
CA ASN A 24 6.89 12.02 -7.24
C ASN A 24 7.26 10.57 -6.88
N GLY A 25 7.27 10.25 -5.58
CA GLY A 25 7.56 8.89 -5.11
C GLY A 25 6.56 7.85 -5.60
N ALA A 26 5.30 8.23 -5.83
CA ALA A 26 4.26 7.34 -6.35
C ALA A 26 4.62 6.70 -7.71
N GLU A 27 5.53 7.31 -8.47
CA GLU A 27 6.04 6.74 -9.73
C GLU A 27 6.81 5.42 -9.52
N PHE A 28 7.21 5.10 -8.28
CA PHE A 28 7.88 3.85 -7.92
C PHE A 28 6.93 2.77 -7.43
N THR A 29 5.61 2.96 -7.48
CA THR A 29 4.61 2.00 -6.95
C THR A 29 4.86 0.56 -7.39
N SER A 30 5.27 0.32 -8.64
CA SER A 30 5.49 -1.04 -9.17
C SER A 30 6.80 -1.70 -8.73
N VAL A 31 7.72 -0.95 -8.11
CA VAL A 31 9.08 -1.41 -7.75
C VAL A 31 9.53 -0.97 -6.35
N HIS A 32 8.63 -0.38 -5.55
CA HIS A 32 8.97 0.22 -4.26
C HIS A 32 9.51 -0.82 -3.27
N VAL A 33 9.05 -2.07 -3.32
CA VAL A 33 9.52 -3.11 -2.42
C VAL A 33 10.92 -3.56 -2.80
N SER A 34 11.18 -3.80 -4.09
CA SER A 34 12.55 -4.09 -4.57
C SER A 34 13.51 -2.94 -4.27
N ARG A 35 13.04 -1.69 -4.37
CA ARG A 35 13.82 -0.51 -3.95
C ARG A 35 14.07 -0.50 -2.44
N GLY A 36 13.09 -0.89 -1.64
CA GLY A 36 13.23 -1.05 -0.19
C GLY A 36 14.23 -2.15 0.19
N ALA A 37 14.20 -3.28 -0.52
CA ALA A 37 15.18 -4.36 -0.37
C ALA A 37 16.61 -3.86 -0.66
N ALA A 38 16.81 -3.15 -1.77
CA ALA A 38 18.10 -2.55 -2.11
C ALA A 38 18.58 -1.53 -1.07
N PHE A 39 17.65 -0.77 -0.46
CA PHE A 39 17.99 0.10 0.67
C PHE A 39 18.44 -0.71 1.89
N LEU A 40 17.73 -1.78 2.25
CA LEU A 40 18.08 -2.63 3.40
C LEU A 40 19.42 -3.34 3.20
N GLU A 41 19.73 -3.77 1.98
CA GLU A 41 21.02 -4.36 1.61
C GLU A 41 22.20 -3.43 1.91
N ASP A 42 22.08 -2.14 1.59
CA ASP A 42 23.11 -1.13 1.87
C ASP A 42 23.09 -0.64 3.33
N TYR A 43 21.91 -0.52 3.95
CA TYR A 43 21.74 0.07 5.28
C TYR A 43 22.09 -0.89 6.42
N LEU A 44 21.68 -2.17 6.36
CA LEU A 44 21.88 -3.12 7.44
C LEU A 44 23.36 -3.33 7.82
N PRO A 45 24.32 -3.42 6.88
CA PRO A 45 25.74 -3.48 7.21
C PRO A 45 26.24 -2.29 8.02
N LYS A 46 25.75 -1.07 7.72
CA LYS A 46 26.17 0.18 8.38
C LYS A 46 25.79 0.23 9.86
N ILE A 47 24.81 -0.57 10.27
CA ILE A 47 24.35 -0.68 11.66
C ILE A 47 24.74 -2.01 12.32
N GLY A 48 25.70 -2.75 11.74
CA GLY A 48 26.19 -4.01 12.31
C GLY A 48 25.24 -5.20 12.13
N LEU A 49 24.29 -5.12 11.19
CA LEU A 49 23.28 -6.14 10.92
C LEU A 49 23.46 -6.83 9.56
N ALA A 50 24.66 -6.79 8.98
CA ALA A 50 24.98 -7.37 7.67
C ALA A 50 24.49 -8.81 7.50
N ARG A 51 24.59 -9.65 8.55
CA ARG A 51 24.13 -11.06 8.52
C ARG A 51 22.65 -11.24 8.21
N TRP A 52 21.83 -10.20 8.41
CA TRP A 52 20.39 -10.24 8.20
C TRP A 52 19.97 -9.81 6.81
N VAL A 53 20.88 -9.30 5.98
CA VAL A 53 20.58 -8.84 4.62
C VAL A 53 19.80 -9.89 3.82
N PRO A 54 20.24 -11.16 3.71
CA PRO A 54 19.54 -12.14 2.88
C PRO A 54 18.08 -12.39 3.29
N ILE A 55 17.79 -12.28 4.60
CA ILE A 55 16.44 -12.47 5.12
C ILE A 55 15.61 -11.20 4.96
N ALA A 56 16.18 -10.03 5.25
CA ALA A 56 15.45 -8.77 5.21
C ALA A 56 15.01 -8.39 3.79
N THR A 57 15.85 -8.65 2.77
CA THR A 57 15.54 -8.40 1.36
C THR A 57 14.46 -9.34 0.83
N GLU A 58 14.27 -10.51 1.45
CA GLU A 58 13.22 -11.47 1.08
C GLU A 58 11.92 -11.17 1.84
N VAL A 59 12.00 -10.99 3.16
CA VAL A 59 10.83 -10.79 4.03
C VAL A 59 10.08 -9.50 3.74
N ILE A 60 10.76 -8.44 3.29
CA ILE A 60 10.09 -7.19 2.87
C ILE A 60 9.07 -7.44 1.74
N HIS A 61 9.24 -8.48 0.91
CA HIS A 61 8.29 -8.78 -0.16
C HIS A 61 6.91 -9.26 0.30
N TYR A 62 6.75 -9.54 1.60
CA TYR A 62 5.42 -9.78 2.17
C TYR A 62 4.53 -8.54 2.22
N THR A 63 5.07 -7.32 2.08
CA THR A 63 4.29 -6.06 2.11
C THR A 63 3.85 -5.57 0.73
N GLY A 64 4.24 -6.27 -0.35
CA GLY A 64 3.90 -5.84 -1.71
C GLY A 64 3.36 -6.95 -2.61
N TYR A 65 3.22 -6.60 -3.89
CA TYR A 65 2.67 -7.47 -4.94
C TYR A 65 3.70 -7.82 -6.01
N GLU A 66 4.96 -7.41 -5.83
CA GLU A 66 6.04 -7.60 -6.81
C GLU A 66 6.45 -9.05 -6.97
N ARG A 67 6.31 -9.86 -5.91
CA ARG A 67 6.65 -11.29 -5.90
C ARG A 67 5.50 -12.09 -5.31
N ALA A 68 5.27 -13.26 -5.89
CA ALA A 68 4.38 -14.26 -5.30
C ALA A 68 5.03 -14.86 -4.05
N PHE A 69 4.22 -15.26 -3.06
CA PHE A 69 4.73 -15.72 -1.77
C PHE A 69 5.55 -17.01 -1.85
N ASP A 70 5.22 -17.89 -2.79
CA ASP A 70 5.96 -19.12 -3.09
C ASP A 70 7.34 -18.85 -3.71
N ALA A 71 7.53 -17.67 -4.29
CA ALA A 71 8.82 -17.22 -4.82
C ALA A 71 9.70 -16.55 -3.76
N ILE A 72 9.23 -16.34 -2.52
CA ILE A 72 10.03 -15.73 -1.44
C ILE A 72 10.87 -16.83 -0.76
N SER A 73 12.18 -16.64 -0.73
CA SER A 73 13.14 -17.63 -0.23
C SER A 73 13.52 -17.31 1.20
N ALA A 74 12.95 -18.03 2.17
CA ALA A 74 13.32 -17.91 3.58
C ALA A 74 13.52 -19.31 4.20
N PRO A 75 14.77 -19.72 4.52
CA PRO A 75 15.06 -21.09 4.93
C PRO A 75 14.49 -21.46 6.31
N ASP A 76 14.29 -20.48 7.19
CA ASP A 76 13.67 -20.69 8.50
C ASP A 76 12.15 -20.39 8.44
N PRO A 77 11.27 -21.32 8.83
CA PRO A 77 9.83 -21.08 8.90
C PRO A 77 9.43 -19.85 9.74
N ARG A 78 10.26 -19.46 10.72
CA ARG A 78 10.05 -18.26 11.54
C ARG A 78 10.20 -16.97 10.73
N ASP A 79 11.00 -16.97 9.68
CA ASP A 79 11.17 -15.81 8.80
C ASP A 79 9.93 -15.62 7.90
N HIS A 80 9.32 -16.72 7.43
CA HIS A 80 8.00 -16.67 6.79
C HIS A 80 6.94 -16.13 7.76
N LYS A 81 6.93 -16.62 9.01
CA LYS A 81 5.98 -16.09 10.01
C LYS A 81 6.22 -14.62 10.29
N LEU A 82 7.48 -14.16 10.32
CA LEU A 82 7.80 -12.74 10.43
C LEU A 82 7.22 -11.94 9.24
N GLY A 83 7.36 -12.45 8.02
CA GLY A 83 6.74 -11.87 6.83
C GLY A 83 5.21 -11.76 6.95
N HIS A 84 4.56 -12.83 7.42
CA HIS A 84 3.11 -12.84 7.65
C HIS A 84 2.69 -11.77 8.67
N LEU A 85 3.45 -11.61 9.75
CA LEU A 85 3.19 -10.60 10.78
C LEU A 85 3.34 -9.19 10.23
N VAL A 86 4.41 -8.91 9.48
CA VAL A 86 4.67 -7.58 8.92
C VAL A 86 3.64 -7.23 7.84
N GLY A 87 3.36 -8.15 6.90
CA GLY A 87 2.35 -7.94 5.87
C GLY A 87 0.94 -7.80 6.44
N THR A 88 0.62 -8.56 7.50
CA THR A 88 -0.64 -8.38 8.23
C THR A 88 -0.72 -7.00 8.87
N ALA A 89 0.35 -6.57 9.56
CA ALA A 89 0.37 -5.28 10.25
C ALA A 89 0.19 -4.11 9.27
N ASP A 90 0.83 -4.17 8.09
CA ASP A 90 0.68 -3.19 7.02
C ASP A 90 -0.79 -3.09 6.54
N LEU A 91 -1.39 -4.22 6.12
CA LEU A 91 -2.79 -4.24 5.68
C LEU A 91 -3.76 -3.77 6.75
N LEU A 92 -3.58 -4.22 8.00
CA LEU A 92 -4.44 -3.81 9.11
C LEU A 92 -4.32 -2.31 9.38
N ALA A 93 -3.10 -1.77 9.47
CA ALA A 93 -2.87 -0.36 9.73
C ALA A 93 -3.47 0.53 8.62
N GLN A 94 -3.33 0.12 7.36
CA GLN A 94 -3.87 0.84 6.23
C GLN A 94 -5.40 0.78 6.22
N MET A 95 -5.99 -0.42 6.20
CA MET A 95 -7.43 -0.61 5.98
C MET A 95 -8.30 -0.23 7.19
N ALA A 96 -7.75 -0.32 8.41
CA ALA A 96 -8.44 0.08 9.64
C ALA A 96 -8.41 1.60 9.88
N ASP A 97 -7.64 2.36 9.09
CA ASP A 97 -7.54 3.81 9.27
C ASP A 97 -8.93 4.46 9.18
N ARG A 98 -9.24 5.29 10.17
CA ARG A 98 -10.49 6.04 10.24
C ARG A 98 -10.67 6.96 9.02
N CYS A 99 -9.62 7.42 8.37
CA CYS A 99 -9.69 8.24 7.16
C CYS A 99 -9.40 7.45 5.88
N TYR A 100 -9.45 6.11 5.92
CA TYR A 100 -9.10 5.27 4.77
C TYR A 100 -9.84 5.68 3.48
N LEU A 101 -11.16 5.86 3.57
CA LEU A 101 -11.99 6.20 2.40
C LEU A 101 -11.65 7.56 1.80
N GLU A 102 -11.44 8.58 2.64
CA GLU A 102 -11.00 9.90 2.17
C GLU A 102 -9.58 9.85 1.57
N LYS A 103 -8.67 9.07 2.17
CA LYS A 103 -7.33 8.85 1.61
C LYS A 103 -7.39 8.15 0.26
N CYS A 104 -8.25 7.15 0.09
CA CYS A 104 -8.47 6.49 -1.21
C CYS A 104 -8.94 7.50 -2.27
N ARG A 105 -9.98 8.27 -1.95
CA ARG A 105 -10.59 9.25 -2.87
C ARG A 105 -9.61 10.36 -3.26
N ASP A 106 -8.96 10.96 -2.27
CA ASP A 106 -8.27 12.23 -2.44
C ASP A 106 -6.77 12.09 -2.71
N ARG A 107 -6.15 10.96 -2.33
CA ARG A 107 -4.69 10.74 -2.40
C ARG A 107 -4.33 9.54 -3.27
N LEU A 108 -4.81 8.36 -2.89
CA LEU A 108 -4.38 7.09 -3.50
C LEU A 108 -4.70 7.04 -5.00
N TYR A 109 -5.82 7.59 -5.43
CA TYR A 109 -6.13 7.67 -6.86
C TYR A 109 -5.07 8.46 -7.65
N ALA A 110 -4.61 9.59 -7.13
CA ALA A 110 -3.58 10.37 -7.79
C ALA A 110 -2.25 9.62 -7.82
N GLU A 111 -1.91 8.92 -6.73
CA GLU A 111 -0.74 8.05 -6.66
C GLU A 111 -0.84 6.90 -7.69
N PHE A 112 -2.01 6.29 -7.85
CA PHE A 112 -2.24 5.24 -8.85
C PHE A 112 -2.14 5.75 -10.28
N VAL A 113 -2.52 6.98 -10.57
CA VAL A 113 -2.30 7.60 -11.88
C VAL A 113 -0.79 7.78 -12.12
N LEU A 114 -0.06 8.33 -11.16
CA LEU A 114 1.38 8.56 -11.28
C LEU A 114 2.19 7.27 -11.36
N GLY A 115 1.77 6.23 -10.63
CA GLY A 115 2.36 4.90 -10.66
C GLY A 115 1.94 4.03 -11.85
N GLY A 116 1.12 4.56 -12.78
CA GLY A 116 0.64 3.80 -13.95
C GLY A 116 -0.35 2.68 -13.64
N VAL A 117 -0.93 2.65 -12.44
CA VAL A 117 -1.87 1.62 -11.98
C VAL A 117 -3.31 1.94 -12.40
N ALA A 118 -3.69 3.23 -12.40
CA ALA A 118 -5.05 3.64 -12.77
C ALA A 118 -5.30 3.57 -14.28
N LEU A 119 -4.27 3.88 -15.07
CA LEU A 119 -4.29 3.95 -16.53
C LEU A 119 -3.19 3.06 -17.13
N PRO A 120 -3.23 1.73 -16.93
CA PRO A 120 -2.19 0.84 -17.44
C PRO A 120 -2.19 0.79 -18.97
N MET A 121 -0.99 0.78 -19.55
CA MET A 121 -0.81 0.54 -20.99
C MET A 121 -0.98 -0.94 -21.30
N SER A 122 -1.81 -1.25 -22.30
CA SER A 122 -1.91 -2.59 -22.86
C SER A 122 -0.68 -2.97 -23.69
N THR A 123 -0.54 -4.26 -23.99
CA THR A 123 0.51 -4.78 -24.88
C THR A 123 0.44 -4.22 -26.31
N THR A 124 -0.72 -3.71 -26.72
CA THR A 124 -0.94 -3.07 -28.03
C THR A 124 -0.69 -1.56 -27.99
N GLY A 125 -0.29 -1.00 -26.85
CA GLY A 125 -0.05 0.44 -26.66
C GLY A 125 -1.31 1.26 -26.40
N ALA A 126 -2.49 0.65 -26.34
CA ALA A 126 -3.72 1.34 -25.95
C ALA A 126 -3.80 1.51 -24.43
N VAL A 127 -4.27 2.68 -23.97
CA VAL A 127 -4.54 2.94 -22.55
C VAL A 127 -5.81 2.20 -22.12
N ASN A 128 -5.70 1.39 -21.06
CA ASN A 128 -6.85 0.83 -20.37
C ASN A 128 -7.20 1.67 -19.15
N VAL A 129 -8.48 1.74 -18.79
CA VAL A 129 -8.94 2.43 -17.59
C VAL A 129 -9.27 1.40 -16.52
N LYS A 130 -8.40 1.27 -15.51
CA LYS A 130 -8.66 0.44 -14.32
C LYS A 130 -9.44 1.23 -13.26
N TYR A 131 -9.06 2.49 -13.06
CA TYR A 131 -9.76 3.42 -12.18
C TYR A 131 -9.94 4.75 -12.92
N ALA A 132 -11.18 5.17 -13.12
CA ALA A 132 -11.50 6.40 -13.84
C ALA A 132 -11.42 7.67 -12.96
N SER A 133 -11.54 7.50 -11.64
CA SER A 133 -11.50 8.59 -10.66
C SER A 133 -11.31 8.04 -9.24
N GLY A 134 -11.07 8.93 -8.26
CA GLY A 134 -11.11 8.58 -6.85
C GLY A 134 -12.46 8.02 -6.38
N LEU A 135 -13.58 8.45 -7.00
CA LEU A 135 -14.90 7.88 -6.71
C LEU A 135 -15.08 6.49 -7.32
N ASP A 136 -14.52 6.25 -8.50
CA ASP A 136 -14.51 4.92 -9.12
C ASP A 136 -13.65 3.93 -8.32
N LEU A 137 -12.49 4.38 -7.84
CA LEU A 137 -11.69 3.63 -6.88
C LEU A 137 -12.50 3.25 -5.62
N LEU A 138 -13.28 4.19 -5.07
CA LEU A 138 -14.19 3.89 -3.96
C LEU A 138 -15.28 2.89 -4.33
N ARG A 139 -15.85 2.93 -5.54
CA ARG A 139 -16.85 1.92 -5.97
C ARG A 139 -16.28 0.51 -5.99
N GLN A 140 -15.01 0.35 -6.36
CA GLN A 140 -14.32 -0.95 -6.42
C GLN A 140 -13.74 -1.40 -5.07
N THR A 141 -13.60 -0.49 -4.10
CA THR A 141 -12.97 -0.73 -2.80
C THR A 141 -13.60 -1.88 -1.99
N PRO A 142 -14.93 -2.10 -1.94
CA PRO A 142 -15.50 -3.23 -1.19
C PRO A 142 -15.01 -4.60 -1.70
N GLN A 143 -14.94 -4.76 -3.02
CA GLN A 143 -14.43 -6.00 -3.64
C GLN A 143 -12.93 -6.15 -3.38
N PHE A 144 -12.16 -5.07 -3.47
CA PHE A 144 -10.74 -5.05 -3.14
C PHE A 144 -10.50 -5.51 -1.69
N MET A 145 -11.21 -4.94 -0.71
CA MET A 145 -11.06 -5.32 0.70
C MET A 145 -11.39 -6.78 0.96
N ALA A 146 -12.47 -7.30 0.35
CA ALA A 146 -12.84 -8.70 0.45
C ALA A 146 -11.75 -9.62 -0.14
N ALA A 147 -11.19 -9.25 -1.29
CA ALA A 147 -10.09 -9.97 -1.92
C ALA A 147 -8.82 -9.94 -1.08
N MET A 148 -8.49 -8.82 -0.43
CA MET A 148 -7.33 -8.72 0.46
C MET A 148 -7.48 -9.56 1.71
N ARG A 149 -8.67 -9.53 2.34
CA ARG A 149 -8.98 -10.40 3.47
C ARG A 149 -8.75 -11.87 3.09
N SER A 150 -9.39 -12.34 2.01
CA SER A 150 -9.30 -13.74 1.62
C SER A 150 -7.89 -14.17 1.19
N SER A 151 -7.27 -13.43 0.26
CA SER A 151 -6.01 -13.87 -0.35
C SER A 151 -4.78 -13.60 0.52
N ARG A 152 -4.80 -12.53 1.33
CA ARG A 152 -3.68 -12.15 2.20
C ARG A 152 -3.94 -12.57 3.64
N LEU A 153 -4.93 -11.99 4.32
CA LEU A 153 -5.10 -12.18 5.77
C LEU A 153 -5.43 -13.63 6.15
N GLU A 154 -6.37 -14.27 5.46
CA GLU A 154 -6.73 -15.67 5.74
C GLU A 154 -5.69 -16.62 5.14
N ALA A 155 -5.50 -16.61 3.82
CA ALA A 155 -4.64 -17.59 3.13
C ALA A 155 -3.15 -17.24 3.22
N GLY A 156 -2.73 -16.12 2.63
CA GLY A 156 -1.32 -15.81 2.42
C GLY A 156 -0.49 -15.55 3.68
N PHE A 157 -1.14 -15.08 4.75
CA PHE A 157 -0.49 -14.76 6.03
C PHE A 157 -0.91 -15.71 7.15
N ASP A 158 -1.57 -16.81 6.82
CA ASP A 158 -1.93 -17.86 7.79
C ASP A 158 -2.67 -17.29 9.01
N HIS A 159 -3.71 -16.49 8.75
CA HIS A 159 -4.58 -15.91 9.77
C HIS A 159 -3.85 -15.11 10.87
N ALA A 160 -2.66 -14.56 10.59
CA ALA A 160 -1.82 -13.92 11.60
C ALA A 160 -2.49 -12.75 12.34
N TYR A 161 -3.52 -12.12 11.74
CA TYR A 161 -4.31 -11.07 12.39
C TYR A 161 -5.00 -11.54 13.67
N ARG A 162 -5.30 -12.84 13.80
CA ARG A 162 -5.95 -13.44 14.98
C ARG A 162 -5.07 -13.42 16.22
N TYR A 163 -3.76 -13.20 16.07
CA TYR A 163 -2.87 -13.05 17.21
C TYR A 163 -3.15 -11.78 18.03
N LEU A 164 -3.87 -10.82 17.44
CA LEU A 164 -4.34 -9.65 18.18
C LEU A 164 -5.56 -9.97 19.06
N ASP A 165 -6.30 -11.05 18.78
CA ASP A 165 -7.57 -11.35 19.45
C ASP A 165 -7.38 -11.48 20.97
N ILE A 166 -6.31 -12.18 21.39
CA ILE A 166 -5.98 -12.36 22.81
C ILE A 166 -5.60 -11.06 23.52
N LEU A 167 -5.13 -10.05 22.79
CA LEU A 167 -4.76 -8.75 23.34
C LEU A 167 -5.97 -7.86 23.63
N TYR A 168 -7.15 -8.22 23.09
CA TYR A 168 -8.38 -7.43 23.19
C TYR A 168 -9.58 -8.30 23.56
N ASP A 169 -9.42 -9.20 24.54
CA ASP A 169 -10.49 -10.03 25.11
C ASP A 169 -11.27 -10.86 24.06
N GLY A 170 -10.55 -11.39 23.08
CA GLY A 170 -11.11 -12.17 21.98
C GLY A 170 -11.68 -11.34 20.82
N ARG A 171 -11.57 -10.01 20.87
CA ARG A 171 -11.96 -9.09 19.80
C ARG A 171 -10.78 -8.65 18.96
N ASN A 172 -11.06 -8.08 17.79
CA ASN A 172 -10.03 -7.53 16.94
C ASN A 172 -10.40 -6.12 16.46
N PRO A 173 -9.94 -5.04 17.14
CA PRO A 173 -10.38 -3.69 16.86
C PRO A 173 -10.01 -3.22 15.43
N TYR A 174 -8.96 -3.77 14.83
CA TYR A 174 -8.56 -3.47 13.46
C TYR A 174 -9.54 -4.08 12.46
N ILE A 175 -9.86 -5.37 12.61
CA ILE A 175 -10.86 -6.04 11.77
C ILE A 175 -12.22 -5.37 11.89
N GLU A 176 -12.65 -5.05 13.11
CA GLU A 176 -13.91 -4.31 13.31
C GLU A 176 -13.89 -2.92 12.66
N ALA A 177 -12.75 -2.22 12.67
CA ALA A 177 -12.63 -0.92 12.01
C ALA A 177 -12.69 -1.05 10.48
N ILE A 178 -12.06 -2.07 9.91
CA ILE A 178 -12.15 -2.41 8.49
C ILE A 178 -13.61 -2.66 8.11
N ASP A 179 -14.32 -3.49 8.88
CA ASP A 179 -15.72 -3.82 8.59
C ASP A 179 -16.63 -2.58 8.70
N ARG A 180 -16.39 -1.70 9.68
CA ARG A 180 -17.07 -0.39 9.76
C ARG A 180 -16.79 0.49 8.55
N ASN A 181 -15.55 0.54 8.06
CA ASN A 181 -15.19 1.29 6.85
C ASN A 181 -15.94 0.77 5.62
N VAL A 182 -16.01 -0.57 5.44
CA VAL A 182 -16.76 -1.20 4.34
C VAL A 182 -18.26 -0.89 4.43
N GLN A 183 -18.87 -1.09 5.60
CA GLN A 183 -20.29 -0.83 5.81
C GLN A 183 -20.65 0.64 5.55
N TYR A 184 -19.81 1.56 6.02
CA TYR A 184 -20.00 2.98 5.80
C TYR A 184 -19.92 3.34 4.31
N LEU A 185 -18.94 2.78 3.60
CA LEU A 185 -18.82 2.95 2.16
C LEU A 185 -20.04 2.39 1.41
N GLN A 186 -20.53 1.21 1.78
CA GLN A 186 -21.74 0.62 1.18
C GLN A 186 -22.99 1.50 1.39
N GLN A 187 -23.12 2.17 2.54
CA GLN A 187 -24.18 3.15 2.76
C GLN A 187 -24.04 4.37 1.81
N ILE A 188 -22.83 4.87 1.63
CA ILE A 188 -22.54 5.97 0.70
C ILE A 188 -22.85 5.54 -0.74
N LEU A 189 -22.44 4.35 -1.15
CA LEU A 189 -22.69 3.83 -2.49
C LEU A 189 -24.18 3.68 -2.81
N ARG A 190 -25.00 3.22 -1.85
CA ARG A 190 -26.45 3.11 -2.02
C ARG A 190 -27.16 4.46 -2.17
N SER A 191 -26.64 5.51 -1.54
CA SER A 191 -27.22 6.85 -1.57
C SER A 191 -26.57 7.80 -2.56
N GLU A 192 -25.41 7.41 -3.11
CA GLU A 192 -24.45 8.25 -3.83
C GLU A 192 -24.12 9.59 -3.14
N ASN A 193 -24.33 9.69 -1.82
CA ASN A 193 -24.09 10.91 -1.07
C ASN A 193 -22.65 11.01 -0.58
N TRP A 194 -21.74 11.36 -1.51
CA TRP A 194 -20.31 11.50 -1.22
C TRP A 194 -19.96 12.59 -0.19
N ARG A 195 -20.89 13.51 0.12
CA ARG A 195 -20.73 14.53 1.17
C ARG A 195 -20.71 13.94 2.60
N LEU A 196 -20.98 12.65 2.74
CA LEU A 196 -20.80 11.91 3.98
C LEU A 196 -19.31 11.62 4.30
N LEU A 197 -18.43 11.63 3.29
CA LEU A 197 -16.98 11.55 3.47
C LEU A 197 -16.39 12.92 3.78
N ARG A 198 -16.42 13.29 5.08
CA ARG A 198 -16.13 14.63 5.59
C ARG A 198 -14.76 14.79 6.24
N ARG A 199 -14.03 13.69 6.47
CA ARG A 199 -12.78 13.76 7.22
C ARG A 199 -11.71 14.42 6.36
N GLN A 200 -10.84 15.19 6.99
CA GLN A 200 -9.65 15.74 6.36
C GLN A 200 -8.43 15.10 7.00
N PRO A 201 -7.89 14.01 6.42
CA PRO A 201 -6.71 13.38 6.97
C PRO A 201 -5.55 14.40 6.98
N PRO A 202 -4.69 14.41 8.01
CA PRO A 202 -3.49 15.24 7.99
C PRO A 202 -2.53 14.77 6.89
N VAL A 203 -1.73 15.68 6.36
CA VAL A 203 -0.66 15.36 5.41
C VAL A 203 0.67 15.67 6.08
N PHE A 204 1.55 14.67 6.13
CA PHE A 204 2.91 14.81 6.64
C PHE A 204 3.86 14.60 5.47
N ALA A 205 4.39 15.69 4.92
CA ALA A 205 5.30 15.66 3.77
C ALA A 205 6.33 16.78 3.90
N ALA A 206 7.46 16.64 3.19
CA ALA A 206 8.50 17.66 3.16
C ALA A 206 8.11 18.92 2.35
N LEU A 207 7.13 18.79 1.44
CA LEU A 207 6.63 19.90 0.62
C LEU A 207 5.57 20.70 1.40
N ALA A 208 5.50 22.01 1.16
CA ALA A 208 4.52 22.90 1.78
C ALA A 208 3.07 22.62 1.35
N ASP A 209 2.85 22.31 0.06
CA ASP A 209 1.54 21.88 -0.47
C ASP A 209 1.69 20.61 -1.33
N PRO A 210 1.82 19.44 -0.70
CA PRO A 210 2.02 18.17 -1.39
C PRO A 210 0.79 17.75 -2.22
N MET A 211 -0.40 18.16 -1.80
CA MET A 211 -1.66 17.77 -2.46
C MET A 211 -1.86 18.52 -3.77
N ALA A 212 -1.62 19.84 -3.80
CA ALA A 212 -1.67 20.60 -5.04
C ALA A 212 -0.60 20.13 -6.04
N ASN A 213 0.62 19.87 -5.57
CA ASN A 213 1.69 19.36 -6.41
C ASN A 213 1.31 18.01 -7.05
N THR A 214 0.84 17.05 -6.24
CA THR A 214 0.44 15.71 -6.73
C THR A 214 -0.71 15.80 -7.74
N ARG A 215 -1.70 16.68 -7.51
CA ARG A 215 -2.81 16.88 -8.47
C ARG A 215 -2.34 17.46 -9.80
N THR A 216 -1.41 18.42 -9.79
CA THR A 216 -0.83 18.98 -11.01
C THR A 216 -0.10 17.90 -11.81
N LEU A 217 0.71 17.08 -11.14
CA LEU A 217 1.40 15.96 -11.78
C LEU A 217 0.42 14.93 -12.35
N MET A 218 -0.64 14.59 -11.59
CA MET A 218 -1.70 13.68 -12.01
C MET A 218 -2.38 14.16 -13.30
N VAL A 219 -2.75 15.45 -13.38
CA VAL A 219 -3.37 16.01 -14.60
C VAL A 219 -2.40 15.93 -15.78
N GLY A 220 -1.12 16.19 -15.57
CA GLY A 220 -0.08 16.03 -16.59
C GLY A 220 0.03 14.59 -17.09
N ALA A 221 0.04 13.61 -16.18
CA ALA A 221 0.09 12.19 -16.50
C ALA A 221 -1.14 11.72 -17.29
N ILE A 222 -2.34 12.16 -16.91
CA ILE A 222 -3.57 11.87 -17.65
C ILE A 222 -3.50 12.46 -19.07
N LYS A 223 -3.08 13.72 -19.22
CA LYS A 223 -2.93 14.34 -20.56
C LYS A 223 -1.97 13.56 -21.45
N LYS A 224 -0.85 13.09 -20.90
CA LYS A 224 0.13 12.27 -21.63
C LYS A 224 -0.40 10.89 -22.02
N ALA A 225 -1.32 10.32 -21.25
CA ALA A 225 -1.92 9.04 -21.58
C ALA A 225 -2.89 9.14 -22.77
N TRP A 226 -3.60 10.26 -22.91
CA TRP A 226 -4.68 10.43 -23.90
C TRP A 226 -4.34 11.33 -25.10
N GLY A 227 -3.21 12.02 -25.06
CA GLY A 227 -2.71 12.90 -26.14
C GLY A 227 -1.53 12.30 -26.86
#